data_AF-A0A382FGP4-F1
#
_entry.id   AF-A0A382FGP4-F1
#
_cell.length_a   1.000
_cell.length_b   1.000
_cell.length_c   1.000
_cell.angle_alpha   90.00
_cell.angle_beta   90.00
_cell.angle_gamma   90.00
#
_symmetry.space_group_name_H-M   'P 1'
#
loop_
_entity.id
_entity.type
_entity.pdbx_description
1 polymer ?
#
loop_
_entity_poly.entity_id
_entity_poly.type
_entity_poly.pdbx_seq_one_letter_code
_entity_poly.pdbx_strand_id
1 'polypeptide(L)'
;RSHKHIFCVHCGTQNPIDNYACSRCGERLTVSTTDSSSKIEHVSCSQCHNTNDERSDYCSGCGAEMSQSIPLLDTPNIETPSTTQTQIFEHDINRAPASSTDFINPQNDLTNAKQALEAGSQEQSSSPEEGISAPNTSGRSNGEIPPGINRWNWAAFLMPAVWGLFSGVPFTGLLFAAAFLPSSAQLLIMIIASLFLGFKGNQLAWRGKKWQSVEHFNSFQQKWASWSIKLSAAIGAILIIFILSQSGS
;
A
#
# COMPACT_ATOMS: atom_id res chain seq x y z
N ARG A 1 -18.36 31.55 -3.52
CA ARG A 1 -16.94 31.80 -3.17
C ARG A 1 -16.14 31.36 -4.38
N SER A 2 -15.45 32.25 -5.10
CA SER A 2 -14.66 31.84 -6.26
C SER A 2 -13.52 30.93 -5.77
N HIS A 3 -13.56 29.65 -6.15
CA HIS A 3 -12.53 28.69 -5.76
C HIS A 3 -11.25 29.06 -6.54
N LYS A 4 -10.19 29.48 -5.85
CA LYS A 4 -8.87 29.81 -6.47
C LYS A 4 -8.15 28.58 -7.05
N HIS A 5 -8.72 27.40 -6.86
CA HIS A 5 -8.11 26.13 -7.18
C HIS A 5 -9.15 25.17 -7.73
N ILE A 6 -8.71 24.26 -8.60
CA ILE A 6 -9.48 23.14 -9.13
C ILE A 6 -8.77 21.83 -8.77
N PHE A 7 -9.54 20.81 -8.38
CA PHE A 7 -9.02 19.48 -8.13
C PHE A 7 -9.09 18.64 -9.41
N CYS A 8 -8.04 17.88 -9.69
CA CYS A 8 -8.02 16.98 -10.83
C CYS A 8 -9.00 15.81 -10.59
N VAL A 9 -9.96 15.63 -11.49
CA VAL A 9 -10.97 14.55 -11.39
C VAL A 9 -10.40 13.14 -11.50
N HIS A 10 -9.17 12.99 -12.02
CA HIS A 10 -8.50 11.70 -12.20
C HIS A 10 -7.57 11.33 -11.04
N CYS A 11 -6.88 12.30 -10.40
CA CYS A 11 -5.86 12.00 -9.38
C CYS A 11 -5.99 12.79 -8.08
N GLY A 12 -7.02 13.62 -7.94
CA GLY A 12 -7.31 14.41 -6.75
C GLY A 12 -6.31 15.52 -6.44
N THR A 13 -5.34 15.78 -7.32
CA THR A 13 -4.33 16.82 -7.10
C THR A 13 -4.96 18.19 -7.21
N GLN A 14 -4.67 19.07 -6.25
CA GLN A 14 -5.07 20.48 -6.29
C GLN A 14 -4.19 21.25 -7.28
N ASN A 15 -4.81 22.03 -8.16
CA ASN A 15 -4.13 22.88 -9.14
C ASN A 15 -4.71 24.30 -9.09
N PRO A 16 -3.96 25.33 -9.52
CA PRO A 16 -4.52 26.63 -9.87
C PRO A 16 -5.66 26.50 -10.90
N ILE A 17 -6.69 27.34 -10.82
CA ILE A 17 -7.88 27.24 -11.69
C ILE A 17 -7.60 27.56 -13.17
N ASP A 18 -6.52 28.30 -13.44
CA ASP A 18 -6.04 28.71 -14.75
C ASP A 18 -5.10 27.69 -15.41
N ASN A 19 -4.71 26.62 -14.70
CA ASN A 19 -3.92 25.56 -15.29
C ASN A 19 -4.72 24.80 -16.35
N TYR A 20 -4.12 24.57 -17.52
CA TYR A 20 -4.72 23.75 -18.58
C TYR A 20 -4.75 22.26 -18.21
N ALA A 21 -3.71 21.78 -17.54
CA ALA A 21 -3.53 20.38 -17.19
C ALA A 21 -3.10 20.21 -15.73
N CYS A 22 -3.40 19.05 -15.18
CA CYS A 22 -2.97 18.67 -13.85
C CYS A 22 -1.45 18.60 -13.80
N SER A 23 -0.86 19.34 -12.86
CA SER A 23 0.59 19.38 -12.62
C SER A 23 1.24 18.04 -12.27
N ARG A 24 0.42 17.01 -12.01
CA ARG A 24 0.88 15.69 -11.56
C ARG A 24 0.61 14.57 -12.55
N CYS A 25 -0.65 14.36 -12.94
CA CYS A 25 -0.99 13.29 -13.89
C CYS A 25 -1.06 13.75 -15.35
N GLY A 26 -0.97 15.06 -15.60
CA GLY A 26 -1.08 15.63 -16.95
C GLY A 26 -2.50 15.67 -17.52
N GLU A 27 -3.51 15.15 -16.81
CA GLU A 27 -4.91 15.16 -17.24
C GLU A 27 -5.42 16.59 -17.42
N ARG A 28 -6.25 16.83 -18.43
CA ARG A 28 -6.80 18.16 -18.69
C ARG A 28 -7.71 18.60 -17.54
N LEU A 29 -7.55 19.83 -17.08
CA LEU A 29 -8.43 20.40 -16.06
C LEU A 29 -9.67 20.98 -16.76
N THR A 30 -10.80 20.30 -16.63
CA THR A 30 -12.08 20.74 -17.20
C THR A 30 -12.74 21.74 -16.25
N VAL A 31 -12.73 23.01 -16.62
CA VAL A 31 -13.69 23.98 -16.08
C VAL A 31 -14.96 23.82 -16.90
N SER A 32 -16.06 23.38 -16.28
CA SER A 32 -17.35 23.21 -16.97
C SER A 32 -17.88 24.57 -17.41
N THR A 33 -17.41 25.07 -18.56
CA THR A 33 -18.10 26.12 -19.30
C THR A 33 -19.21 25.43 -20.08
N THR A 34 -20.45 25.75 -19.71
CA THR A 34 -21.69 25.19 -20.23
C THR A 34 -21.78 25.36 -21.75
N ASP A 35 -21.26 24.42 -22.54
CA ASP A 35 -21.52 24.30 -23.99
C ASP A 35 -20.92 22.99 -24.54
N SER A 36 -21.55 21.85 -24.24
CA SER A 36 -21.48 20.68 -25.12
C SER A 36 -22.59 19.70 -24.82
N SER A 37 -23.47 19.56 -25.81
CA SER A 37 -24.57 18.61 -25.92
C SER A 37 -24.05 17.16 -26.10
N SER A 38 -23.29 16.65 -25.14
CA SER A 38 -23.07 15.23 -24.95
C SER A 38 -23.83 14.79 -23.72
N LYS A 39 -24.59 13.69 -23.83
CA LYS A 39 -25.35 13.05 -22.75
C LYS A 39 -24.39 12.52 -21.68
N ILE A 40 -23.75 13.42 -20.94
CA ILE A 40 -22.86 13.12 -19.82
C ILE A 40 -23.75 13.10 -18.59
N GLU A 41 -23.83 11.94 -17.97
CA GLU A 41 -24.51 11.80 -16.69
C GLU A 41 -23.68 12.49 -15.61
N HIS A 42 -24.35 13.27 -14.77
CA HIS A 42 -23.72 14.15 -13.79
C HIS A 42 -24.06 13.69 -12.38
N VAL A 43 -23.06 13.67 -11.52
CA VAL A 43 -23.20 13.27 -10.12
C VAL A 43 -22.76 14.40 -9.18
N SER A 44 -23.54 14.65 -8.13
CA SER A 44 -23.23 15.67 -7.13
C SER A 44 -22.33 15.10 -6.03
N CYS A 45 -21.31 15.86 -5.65
CA CYS A 45 -20.41 15.48 -4.57
C CYS A 45 -21.13 15.48 -3.20
N SER A 46 -21.02 14.39 -2.45
CA SER A 46 -21.61 14.27 -1.10
C SER A 46 -21.00 15.23 -0.07
N GLN A 47 -19.79 15.75 -0.32
CA GLN A 47 -19.04 16.60 0.62
C GLN A 47 -19.23 18.10 0.38
N CYS A 48 -19.25 18.54 -0.89
CA CYS A 48 -19.33 19.96 -1.23
C CYS A 48 -20.44 20.31 -2.23
N HIS A 49 -21.24 19.32 -2.65
CA HIS A 49 -22.34 19.46 -3.60
C HIS A 49 -21.97 19.96 -5.01
N ASN A 50 -20.68 20.08 -5.31
CA ASN A 50 -20.22 20.39 -6.66
C ASN A 50 -20.60 19.26 -7.63
N THR A 51 -21.05 19.63 -8.82
CA THR A 51 -21.43 18.69 -9.89
C THR A 51 -20.19 18.23 -10.65
N ASN A 52 -20.08 16.93 -10.89
CA ASN A 52 -18.98 16.32 -11.64
C ASN A 52 -19.53 15.34 -12.67
N ASP A 53 -18.69 14.90 -13.61
CA ASP A 53 -18.96 13.76 -14.49
C ASP A 53 -19.03 12.47 -13.66
N GLU A 54 -19.96 11.55 -13.98
CA GLU A 54 -20.06 10.24 -13.31
C GLU A 54 -18.77 9.43 -13.27
N ARG A 55 -17.88 9.61 -14.24
CA ARG A 55 -16.59 8.90 -14.30
C ARG A 55 -15.49 9.59 -13.50
N SER A 56 -15.79 10.70 -12.82
CA SER A 56 -14.82 11.40 -11.99
C SER A 56 -14.47 10.55 -10.78
N ASP A 57 -13.20 10.21 -10.60
CA ASP A 57 -12.73 9.53 -9.37
C ASP A 57 -12.66 10.51 -8.18
N TYR A 58 -12.49 11.80 -8.47
CA TYR A 58 -12.39 12.87 -7.49
C TYR A 58 -13.26 14.07 -7.87
N CYS A 59 -13.83 14.72 -6.86
CA CYS A 59 -14.60 15.94 -7.04
C CYS A 59 -13.71 17.10 -7.45
N SER A 60 -14.02 17.77 -8.56
CA SER A 60 -13.29 18.93 -9.07
C SER A 60 -13.33 20.15 -8.13
N GLY A 61 -14.36 20.26 -7.29
CA GLY A 61 -14.57 21.40 -6.39
C GLY A 61 -13.89 21.28 -5.02
N CYS A 62 -13.83 20.08 -4.44
CA CYS A 62 -13.25 19.86 -3.10
C CYS A 62 -12.20 18.75 -3.00
N GLY A 63 -11.98 17.97 -4.06
CA GLY A 63 -11.01 16.88 -4.07
C GLY A 63 -11.46 15.61 -3.34
N ALA A 64 -12.70 15.54 -2.83
CA ALA A 64 -13.24 14.34 -2.23
C ALA A 64 -13.30 13.19 -3.24
N GLU A 65 -12.96 11.97 -2.81
CA GLU A 65 -13.12 10.75 -3.61
C GLU A 65 -14.61 10.53 -3.88
N MET A 66 -14.93 10.31 -5.15
CA MET A 66 -16.29 10.01 -5.59
C MET A 66 -16.42 8.49 -5.56
N SER A 67 -17.29 7.97 -4.70
CA SER A 67 -17.49 6.53 -4.57
C SER A 67 -17.89 5.97 -5.95
N GLN A 68 -17.05 5.13 -6.53
CA GLN A 68 -17.45 4.27 -7.63
C GLN A 68 -18.51 3.32 -7.08
N SER A 69 -19.79 3.70 -7.15
CA SER A 69 -20.86 2.74 -6.95
C SER A 69 -20.83 1.81 -8.15
N ILE A 70 -20.11 0.69 -8.02
CA ILE A 70 -20.43 -0.49 -8.82
C ILE A 70 -21.88 -0.81 -8.44
N PRO A 71 -22.85 -0.74 -9.37
CA PRO A 71 -24.17 -1.28 -9.09
C PRO A 71 -23.95 -2.79 -8.92
N LEU A 72 -24.00 -3.26 -7.67
CA LEU A 72 -24.24 -4.67 -7.41
C LEU A 72 -25.61 -4.94 -8.02
N LEU A 73 -25.61 -5.59 -9.18
CA LEU A 73 -26.84 -6.07 -9.80
C LEU A 73 -27.47 -7.04 -8.80
N ASP A 74 -28.63 -6.66 -8.28
CA ASP A 74 -29.44 -7.47 -7.38
C ASP A 74 -29.62 -8.89 -7.94
N THR A 75 -29.35 -9.89 -7.10
CA THR A 75 -29.81 -11.28 -7.33
C THR A 75 -30.42 -11.79 -6.03
N PRO A 76 -31.54 -12.54 -6.07
CA PRO A 76 -32.45 -12.67 -4.94
C PRO A 76 -31.92 -13.63 -3.87
N ASN A 77 -32.37 -13.33 -2.65
CA ASN A 77 -32.29 -14.11 -1.42
C ASN A 77 -32.25 -15.64 -1.65
N ILE A 78 -31.14 -16.28 -1.26
CA ILE A 78 -31.08 -17.73 -1.01
C ILE A 78 -30.51 -17.90 0.40
N GLU A 79 -31.40 -18.29 1.31
CA GLU A 79 -31.08 -18.77 2.66
C GLU A 79 -30.03 -19.88 2.58
N THR A 80 -28.96 -19.75 3.37
CA THR A 80 -28.01 -20.85 3.58
C THR A 80 -28.14 -21.37 5.01
N PRO A 81 -28.43 -22.67 5.22
CA PRO A 81 -28.47 -23.31 6.53
C PRO A 81 -27.06 -23.61 7.07
N SER A 82 -26.95 -23.60 8.40
CA SER A 82 -25.74 -23.79 9.19
C SER A 82 -25.02 -25.11 8.91
N THR A 83 -23.71 -25.03 8.64
CA THR A 83 -22.81 -26.17 8.49
C THR A 83 -22.58 -26.88 9.81
N THR A 84 -23.00 -28.15 9.86
CA THR A 84 -22.71 -29.13 10.91
C THR A 84 -21.23 -29.53 10.89
N GLN A 85 -20.56 -29.43 12.03
CA GLN A 85 -19.25 -30.05 12.26
C GLN A 85 -19.44 -31.47 12.80
N THR A 86 -18.83 -32.41 12.09
CA THR A 86 -18.68 -33.82 12.44
C THR A 86 -17.89 -33.99 13.74
N GLN A 87 -18.48 -34.62 14.76
CA GLN A 87 -17.74 -35.30 15.83
C GLN A 87 -18.16 -36.77 15.91
N ILE A 88 -17.15 -37.63 15.93
CA ILE A 88 -17.24 -39.08 16.02
C ILE A 88 -17.11 -39.47 17.50
N PHE A 89 -18.11 -40.22 17.98
CA PHE A 89 -18.16 -41.18 19.09
C PHE A 89 -17.09 -41.15 20.20
N GLU A 90 -17.53 -41.04 21.47
CA GLU A 90 -17.43 -42.16 22.42
C GLU A 90 -18.43 -42.05 23.59
N HIS A 91 -18.97 -43.20 24.00
CA HIS A 91 -20.13 -43.39 24.88
C HIS A 91 -19.70 -43.99 26.24
N ASP A 92 -20.35 -43.52 27.30
CA ASP A 92 -20.29 -43.91 28.72
C ASP A 92 -20.03 -45.38 29.07
N ILE A 93 -19.30 -45.60 30.18
CA ILE A 93 -19.55 -46.69 31.15
C ILE A 93 -19.39 -46.18 32.60
N ASN A 94 -20.43 -46.39 33.42
CA ASN A 94 -20.51 -46.18 34.86
C ASN A 94 -19.72 -47.22 35.69
N ARG A 95 -19.14 -46.85 36.87
CA ARG A 95 -19.26 -47.56 38.19
C ARG A 95 -18.50 -46.84 39.34
N ALA A 96 -19.14 -46.80 40.53
CA ALA A 96 -18.72 -46.20 41.82
C ALA A 96 -17.82 -47.14 42.69
N PRO A 97 -17.66 -46.92 44.03
CA PRO A 97 -16.89 -45.88 44.75
C PRO A 97 -15.81 -46.50 45.70
N ALA A 98 -14.98 -45.66 46.35
CA ALA A 98 -14.47 -45.77 47.75
C ALA A 98 -12.98 -45.43 47.96
N SER A 99 -12.71 -44.78 49.11
CA SER A 99 -11.52 -44.80 50.00
C SER A 99 -10.13 -44.46 49.43
N SER A 100 -9.19 -43.81 50.11
CA SER A 100 -9.06 -43.32 51.50
C SER A 100 -7.67 -42.65 51.62
N THR A 101 -7.54 -41.62 52.48
CA THR A 101 -6.35 -41.24 53.33
C THR A 101 -4.99 -41.06 52.65
N ASP A 102 -4.03 -40.24 53.09
CA ASP A 102 -3.85 -39.16 54.07
C ASP A 102 -2.46 -38.58 53.72
N PHE A 103 -2.16 -37.38 54.22
CA PHE A 103 -0.88 -36.99 54.83
C PHE A 103 -0.36 -35.58 54.47
N ILE A 104 -0.12 -34.90 55.58
CA ILE A 104 0.33 -33.55 55.88
C ILE A 104 1.82 -33.39 55.51
N ASN A 105 2.25 -32.23 55.00
CA ASN A 105 3.04 -31.23 55.77
C ASN A 105 3.63 -30.11 54.87
N PRO A 106 3.64 -28.83 55.32
CA PRO A 106 4.12 -27.67 54.59
C PRO A 106 5.51 -27.21 55.05
N GLN A 107 6.35 -26.79 54.12
CA GLN A 107 7.59 -26.04 54.36
C GLN A 107 7.93 -25.42 52.98
N ASN A 108 7.92 -24.12 52.71
CA ASN A 108 8.86 -23.09 53.20
C ASN A 108 8.31 -21.72 52.78
N ASP A 109 7.56 -21.06 53.66
CA ASP A 109 7.04 -19.71 53.45
C ASP A 109 7.93 -18.72 54.21
N LEU A 110 9.05 -18.29 53.61
CA LEU A 110 9.73 -17.04 54.01
C LEU A 110 10.84 -16.56 53.04
N THR A 111 10.72 -16.79 51.74
CA THR A 111 11.74 -16.27 50.79
C THR A 111 11.17 -15.51 49.60
N ASN A 112 9.85 -15.55 49.37
CA ASN A 112 9.22 -14.84 48.23
C ASN A 112 8.47 -13.54 48.63
N ALA A 113 8.38 -13.21 49.91
CA ALA A 113 7.69 -12.00 50.38
C ALA A 113 8.49 -10.69 50.26
N LYS A 114 9.71 -10.73 49.70
CA LYS A 114 10.55 -9.53 49.46
C LYS A 114 10.78 -9.18 48.00
N GLN A 115 10.20 -9.91 47.05
CA GLN A 115 10.35 -9.61 45.62
C GLN A 115 9.05 -9.11 44.94
N ALA A 116 7.98 -8.90 45.72
CA ALA A 116 6.70 -8.41 45.21
C ALA A 116 6.48 -6.89 45.34
N LEU A 117 7.53 -6.07 45.56
CA LEU A 117 7.38 -4.62 45.76
C LEU A 117 8.26 -3.72 44.86
N GLU A 118 9.02 -4.27 43.91
CA GLU A 118 9.84 -3.46 42.97
C GLU A 118 9.77 -3.92 41.51
N ALA A 119 8.71 -4.61 41.10
CA ALA A 119 8.43 -4.93 39.70
C ALA A 119 7.11 -4.27 39.25
N GLY A 120 7.04 -2.95 39.39
CA GLY A 120 5.94 -2.11 38.95
C GLY A 120 6.38 -1.14 37.87
N SER A 121 6.80 -1.65 36.70
CA SER A 121 6.76 -0.89 35.44
C SER A 121 7.03 -1.83 34.28
N GLN A 122 6.13 -1.79 33.30
CA GLN A 122 6.15 -2.50 32.01
C GLN A 122 5.59 -3.92 32.01
N GLU A 123 4.27 -4.01 31.90
CA GLU A 123 3.59 -4.86 30.91
C GLU A 123 2.14 -4.38 30.79
N GLN A 124 1.86 -3.52 29.80
CA GLN A 124 0.49 -3.28 29.36
C GLN A 124 0.27 -3.99 28.03
N SER A 125 -0.20 -5.22 28.19
CA SER A 125 -1.09 -5.91 27.27
C SER A 125 -2.22 -4.99 26.81
N SER A 126 -2.33 -4.79 25.50
CA SER A 126 -3.61 -4.52 24.84
C SER A 126 -3.69 -5.34 23.56
N SER A 127 -4.55 -6.36 23.64
CA SER A 127 -5.41 -6.97 22.62
C SER A 127 -5.34 -6.41 21.18
N PRO A 128 -5.48 -7.26 20.14
CA PRO A 128 -5.53 -6.79 18.75
C PRO A 128 -6.78 -5.93 18.56
N GLU A 129 -6.58 -4.62 18.32
CA GLU A 129 -7.65 -3.77 17.80
C GLU A 129 -7.98 -4.22 16.38
N GLU A 130 -9.16 -4.81 16.24
CA GLU A 130 -9.85 -4.96 14.97
C GLU A 130 -9.99 -3.59 14.29
N GLY A 131 -9.18 -3.37 13.25
CA GLY A 131 -9.74 -3.29 11.90
C GLY A 131 -10.76 -2.19 11.59
N ILE A 132 -10.66 -0.99 12.14
CA ILE A 132 -11.13 0.19 11.39
C ILE A 132 -10.00 0.55 10.42
N SER A 133 -10.12 0.05 9.18
CA SER A 133 -9.17 0.38 8.12
C SER A 133 -9.09 1.90 7.97
N ALA A 134 -7.98 2.50 8.39
CA ALA A 134 -7.69 3.88 8.08
C ALA A 134 -7.92 4.10 6.57
N PRO A 135 -8.55 5.21 6.16
CA PRO A 135 -8.90 5.44 4.77
C PRO A 135 -7.64 5.35 3.90
N ASN A 136 -7.70 4.56 2.84
CA ASN A 136 -6.54 4.31 1.98
C ASN A 136 -6.10 5.60 1.29
N THR A 137 -4.94 6.11 1.71
CA THR A 137 -4.36 7.39 1.28
C THR A 137 -3.49 7.30 0.02
N SER A 138 -3.32 6.11 -0.56
CA SER A 138 -2.54 5.93 -1.78
C SER A 138 -3.10 6.76 -2.94
N GLY A 139 -2.25 7.08 -3.91
CA GLY A 139 -2.67 7.87 -5.08
C GLY A 139 -2.84 9.36 -4.78
N ARG A 140 -2.80 9.81 -3.52
CA ARG A 140 -2.87 11.23 -3.14
C ARG A 140 -1.46 11.84 -3.07
N SER A 141 -1.31 13.07 -3.54
CA SER A 141 0.00 13.77 -3.56
C SER A 141 0.57 14.00 -2.15
N ASN A 142 -0.31 14.25 -1.18
CA ASN A 142 -0.03 14.39 0.24
C ASN A 142 -0.52 13.17 1.05
N GLY A 143 -0.70 12.02 0.39
CA GLY A 143 -1.14 10.80 1.06
C GLY A 143 -0.23 10.45 2.23
N GLU A 144 -0.84 10.19 3.38
CA GLU A 144 -0.13 9.70 4.56
C GLU A 144 0.49 8.34 4.25
N ILE A 145 1.72 8.12 4.69
CA ILE A 145 2.47 6.89 4.42
C ILE A 145 2.16 5.94 5.58
N PRO A 146 1.53 4.78 5.33
CA PRO A 146 1.30 3.78 6.36
C PRO A 146 2.60 3.36 7.06
N PRO A 147 2.58 3.08 8.37
CA PRO A 147 3.74 2.49 9.03
C PRO A 147 4.13 1.18 8.34
N GLY A 148 5.44 0.92 8.20
CA GLY A 148 5.97 -0.31 7.61
C GLY A 148 6.21 -0.31 6.10
N ILE A 149 5.78 0.71 5.34
CA ILE A 149 6.14 0.82 3.91
C ILE A 149 7.45 1.60 3.67
N ASN A 150 7.93 2.34 4.67
CA ASN A 150 9.15 3.15 4.58
C ASN A 150 10.42 2.30 4.73
N ARG A 151 10.66 1.40 3.77
CA ARG A 151 11.82 0.51 3.69
C ARG A 151 12.58 0.72 2.40
N TRP A 152 13.84 0.25 2.36
CA TRP A 152 14.64 0.23 1.13
C TRP A 152 13.92 -0.54 0.02
N ASN A 153 13.84 0.06 -1.16
CA ASN A 153 13.22 -0.54 -2.33
C ASN A 153 14.30 -1.10 -3.27
N TRP A 154 14.53 -2.41 -3.15
CA TRP A 154 15.48 -3.14 -4.00
C TRP A 154 15.15 -3.10 -5.49
N ALA A 155 13.87 -3.07 -5.85
CA ALA A 155 13.48 -2.99 -7.25
C ALA A 155 13.76 -1.60 -7.84
N ALA A 156 13.44 -0.55 -7.10
CA ALA A 156 13.71 0.83 -7.47
C ALA A 156 15.21 1.15 -7.54
N PHE A 157 16.02 0.51 -6.70
CA PHE A 157 17.48 0.64 -6.74
C PHE A 157 18.10 -0.11 -7.93
N LEU A 158 17.73 -1.38 -8.14
CA LEU A 158 18.37 -2.21 -9.16
C LEU A 158 17.89 -1.89 -10.58
N MET A 159 16.63 -1.45 -10.71
CA MET A 159 15.96 -1.25 -12.01
C MET A 159 15.07 0.01 -12.00
N PRO A 160 15.64 1.20 -11.73
CA PRO A 160 14.89 2.43 -11.45
C PRO A 160 13.91 2.82 -12.58
N ALA A 161 14.36 2.76 -13.84
CA ALA A 161 13.53 3.12 -14.99
C ALA A 161 12.35 2.14 -15.18
N VAL A 162 12.63 0.84 -15.24
CA VAL A 162 11.61 -0.20 -15.47
C VAL A 162 10.62 -0.26 -14.32
N TRP A 163 11.11 -0.34 -13.08
CA TRP A 163 10.26 -0.43 -11.90
C TRP A 163 9.36 0.81 -11.73
N GLY A 164 9.90 2.01 -11.98
CA GLY A 164 9.14 3.25 -11.77
C GLY A 164 7.96 3.41 -12.73
N LEU A 165 8.06 2.87 -13.96
CA LEU A 165 6.97 2.86 -14.93
C LEU A 165 5.73 2.12 -14.39
N PHE A 166 5.96 0.93 -13.83
CA PHE A 166 4.87 0.09 -13.32
C PHE A 166 4.40 0.48 -11.91
N SER A 167 5.26 1.17 -11.15
CA SER A 167 4.96 1.61 -9.78
C SER A 167 4.29 2.97 -9.70
N GLY A 168 4.10 3.66 -10.83
CA GLY A 168 3.42 4.96 -10.89
C GLY A 168 4.31 6.14 -10.49
N VAL A 169 5.64 6.02 -10.63
CA VAL A 169 6.58 7.09 -10.26
C VAL A 169 6.83 7.98 -11.49
N PRO A 170 6.43 9.26 -11.47
CA PRO A 170 6.47 10.11 -12.66
C PRO A 170 7.90 10.44 -13.15
N PHE A 171 8.90 10.35 -12.27
CA PHE A 171 10.30 10.61 -12.60
C PHE A 171 10.92 9.58 -13.56
N THR A 172 10.24 8.48 -13.85
CA THR A 172 10.71 7.48 -14.83
C THR A 172 10.93 8.07 -16.22
N GLY A 173 10.08 9.00 -16.67
CA GLY A 173 10.26 9.65 -17.97
C GLY A 173 11.60 10.39 -18.08
N LEU A 174 12.05 11.01 -16.98
CA LEU A 174 13.35 11.69 -16.92
C LEU A 174 14.51 10.71 -17.04
N LEU A 175 14.41 9.52 -16.44
CA LEU A 175 15.45 8.49 -16.52
C LEU A 175 15.57 7.91 -17.93
N PHE A 176 14.47 7.79 -18.66
CA PHE A 176 14.52 7.43 -20.08
C PHE A 176 15.14 8.55 -20.93
N ALA A 177 14.78 9.81 -20.67
CA ALA A 177 15.38 10.96 -21.38
C ALA A 177 16.90 11.08 -21.13
N ALA A 178 17.39 10.65 -19.98
CA ALA A 178 18.83 10.63 -19.68
C ALA A 178 19.65 9.73 -20.63
N ALA A 179 19.01 8.82 -21.39
CA ALA A 179 19.68 8.00 -22.40
C ALA A 179 20.27 8.80 -23.58
N PHE A 180 19.85 10.07 -23.76
CA PHE A 180 20.38 10.95 -24.81
C PHE A 180 21.58 11.80 -24.35
N LEU A 181 22.02 11.66 -23.10
CA LEU A 181 23.16 12.39 -22.54
C LEU A 181 24.48 11.64 -22.80
N PRO A 182 25.63 12.32 -22.71
CA PRO A 182 26.94 11.66 -22.77
C PRO A 182 27.05 10.53 -21.74
N SER A 183 27.69 9.42 -22.11
CA SER A 183 27.70 8.18 -21.30
C SER A 183 28.18 8.36 -19.86
N SER A 184 29.15 9.26 -19.64
CA SER A 184 29.65 9.59 -18.29
C SER A 184 28.61 10.30 -17.43
N ALA A 185 27.88 11.27 -17.99
CA ALA A 185 26.79 11.96 -17.32
C ALA A 185 25.59 11.03 -17.07
N GLN A 186 25.24 10.22 -18.07
CA GLN A 186 24.17 9.23 -17.97
C GLN A 186 24.42 8.25 -16.82
N LEU A 187 25.64 7.70 -16.71
CA LEU A 187 25.99 6.75 -15.65
C LEU A 187 25.85 7.39 -14.26
N LEU A 188 26.35 8.61 -14.09
CA LEU A 188 26.28 9.33 -12.81
C LEU A 188 24.83 9.64 -12.41
N ILE A 189 24.00 10.08 -13.37
CA ILE A 189 22.56 10.29 -13.15
C ILE A 189 21.88 8.99 -12.73
N MET A 190 22.18 7.88 -13.41
CA MET A 190 21.60 6.58 -13.07
C MET A 190 21.99 6.12 -11.67
N ILE A 191 23.24 6.28 -11.25
CA ILE A 191 23.70 5.92 -9.90
C ILE A 191 22.96 6.74 -8.83
N ILE A 192 22.93 8.07 -8.99
CA ILE A 192 22.27 8.97 -8.04
C ILE A 192 20.76 8.68 -7.98
N ALA A 193 20.12 8.53 -9.13
CA ALA A 193 18.71 8.19 -9.21
C ALA A 193 18.42 6.86 -8.52
N SER A 194 19.22 5.82 -8.78
CA SER A 194 19.05 4.50 -8.18
C SER A 194 19.09 4.56 -6.65
N LEU A 195 20.07 5.29 -6.07
CA LEU A 195 20.17 5.44 -4.62
C LEU A 195 18.97 6.21 -4.03
N PHE A 196 18.58 7.31 -4.68
CA PHE A 196 17.42 8.10 -4.27
C PHE A 196 16.13 7.29 -4.31
N LEU A 197 15.93 6.52 -5.39
CA LEU A 197 14.78 5.64 -5.59
C LEU A 197 14.83 4.42 -4.65
N GLY A 198 16.01 3.92 -4.30
CA GLY A 198 16.14 2.91 -3.25
C GLY A 198 15.60 3.41 -1.91
N PHE A 199 15.91 4.65 -1.52
CA PHE A 199 15.45 5.22 -0.25
C PHE A 199 13.98 5.68 -0.28
N LYS A 200 13.56 6.41 -1.32
CA LYS A 200 12.22 7.02 -1.40
C LYS A 200 11.23 6.28 -2.28
N GLY A 201 11.64 5.23 -2.99
CA GLY A 201 10.83 4.57 -4.02
C GLY A 201 9.48 4.12 -3.50
N ASN A 202 9.42 3.48 -2.33
CA ASN A 202 8.15 3.03 -1.77
C ASN A 202 7.18 4.20 -1.49
N GLN A 203 7.67 5.33 -0.99
CA GLN A 203 6.85 6.51 -0.75
C GLN A 203 6.35 7.14 -2.05
N LEU A 204 7.23 7.22 -3.06
CA LEU A 204 6.89 7.75 -4.38
C LEU A 204 5.88 6.84 -5.07
N ALA A 205 6.01 5.52 -4.97
CA ALA A 205 5.09 4.55 -5.55
C ALA A 205 3.73 4.51 -4.84
N TRP A 206 3.72 4.64 -3.50
CA TRP A 206 2.49 4.73 -2.72
C TRP A 206 1.66 5.94 -3.12
N ARG A 207 2.32 7.08 -3.29
CA ARG A 207 1.68 8.29 -3.79
C ARG A 207 1.38 8.18 -5.27
N GLY A 208 2.23 7.56 -6.07
CA GLY A 208 2.18 7.55 -7.53
C GLY A 208 0.84 7.14 -8.14
N LYS A 209 0.19 6.11 -7.57
CA LYS A 209 -1.12 5.62 -8.02
C LYS A 209 -1.95 5.09 -6.85
N LYS A 210 -3.25 4.89 -7.08
CA LYS A 210 -4.14 4.26 -6.10
C LYS A 210 -3.84 2.77 -6.02
N TRP A 211 -3.67 2.28 -4.80
CA TRP A 211 -3.54 0.87 -4.45
C TRP A 211 -4.81 0.42 -3.73
N GLN A 212 -5.19 -0.86 -3.80
CA GLN A 212 -6.39 -1.36 -3.11
C GLN A 212 -6.22 -1.37 -1.59
N SER A 213 -5.05 -1.81 -1.12
CA SER A 213 -4.67 -1.82 0.30
C SER A 213 -3.14 -1.75 0.46
N VAL A 214 -2.68 -1.65 1.71
CA VAL A 214 -1.25 -1.70 2.06
C VAL A 214 -0.65 -3.07 1.70
N GLU A 215 -1.40 -4.14 1.89
CA GLU A 215 -1.03 -5.53 1.60
C GLU A 215 -0.89 -5.73 0.08
N HIS A 216 -1.83 -5.20 -0.70
CA HIS A 216 -1.75 -5.22 -2.15
C HIS A 216 -0.49 -4.50 -2.65
N PHE A 217 -0.17 -3.32 -2.10
CA PHE A 217 1.09 -2.63 -2.39
C PHE A 217 2.33 -3.45 -2.00
N ASN A 218 2.36 -3.98 -0.78
CA ASN A 218 3.52 -4.72 -0.26
C ASN A 218 3.79 -5.99 -1.06
N SER A 219 2.75 -6.75 -1.41
CA SER A 219 2.89 -7.97 -2.23
C SER A 219 3.42 -7.64 -3.64
N PHE A 220 2.99 -6.52 -4.22
CA PHE A 220 3.53 -6.02 -5.49
C PHE A 220 5.03 -5.67 -5.36
N GLN A 221 5.40 -4.88 -4.36
CA GLN A 221 6.81 -4.47 -4.16
C GLN A 221 7.72 -5.68 -3.87
N GLN A 222 7.25 -6.67 -3.12
CA GLN A 222 8.02 -7.91 -2.85
C GLN A 222 8.27 -8.73 -4.11
N LYS A 223 7.24 -8.89 -4.98
CA LYS A 223 7.40 -9.58 -6.26
C LYS A 223 8.44 -8.88 -7.13
N TRP A 224 8.37 -7.55 -7.22
CA TRP A 224 9.34 -6.75 -7.95
C TRP A 224 10.75 -6.86 -7.38
N ALA A 225 10.90 -6.79 -6.06
CA ALA A 225 12.20 -6.95 -5.41
C ALA A 225 12.79 -8.34 -5.66
N SER A 226 11.99 -9.41 -5.57
CA SER A 226 12.46 -10.75 -5.88
C SER A 226 12.90 -10.88 -7.34
N TRP A 227 12.16 -10.28 -8.27
CA TRP A 227 12.48 -10.35 -9.70
C TRP A 227 13.76 -9.57 -10.01
N SER A 228 13.88 -8.34 -9.51
CA SER A 228 15.04 -7.49 -9.76
C SER A 228 16.32 -8.10 -9.21
N ILE A 229 16.28 -8.62 -7.98
CA ILE A 229 17.45 -9.26 -7.34
C ILE A 229 17.92 -10.48 -8.14
N LYS A 230 16.99 -11.37 -8.53
CA LYS A 230 17.32 -12.57 -9.32
C LYS A 230 17.95 -12.22 -10.66
N LEU A 231 17.37 -11.26 -11.38
CA LEU A 231 17.86 -10.82 -12.67
C LEU A 231 19.23 -10.10 -12.55
N SER A 232 19.40 -9.21 -11.56
CA SER A 232 20.69 -8.57 -11.29
C SER A 232 21.78 -9.57 -10.92
N ALA A 233 21.47 -10.59 -10.11
CA ALA A 233 22.41 -11.64 -9.76
C ALA A 233 22.84 -12.46 -10.99
N ALA A 234 21.90 -12.82 -11.87
CA ALA A 234 22.21 -13.54 -13.11
C ALA A 234 23.12 -12.73 -14.04
N ILE A 235 22.82 -11.44 -14.26
CA ILE A 235 23.66 -10.56 -15.07
C ILE A 235 25.06 -10.41 -14.45
N GLY A 236 25.14 -10.20 -13.14
CA GLY A 236 26.40 -10.12 -12.42
C GLY A 236 27.26 -11.39 -12.58
N ALA A 237 26.66 -12.57 -12.45
CA ALA A 237 27.35 -13.84 -12.64
C ALA A 237 27.91 -13.99 -14.07
N ILE A 238 27.12 -13.64 -15.09
CA ILE A 238 27.55 -13.68 -16.50
C ILE A 238 28.73 -12.73 -16.73
N LEU A 239 28.66 -11.50 -16.21
CA LEU A 239 29.73 -10.52 -16.34
C LEU A 239 31.03 -10.99 -15.66
N ILE A 240 30.91 -11.60 -14.47
CA ILE A 240 32.07 -12.17 -13.77
C ILE A 240 32.71 -13.30 -14.60
N ILE A 241 31.92 -14.24 -15.12
CA ILE A 241 32.42 -15.34 -15.97
C ILE A 241 33.11 -14.77 -17.22
N PHE A 242 32.51 -13.77 -17.85
CA PHE A 242 33.08 -13.11 -19.03
C PHE A 242 34.44 -12.47 -18.72
N ILE A 243 34.56 -11.72 -17.62
CA ILE A 243 35.82 -11.11 -17.19
C ILE A 243 36.89 -12.19 -16.93
N LEU A 244 36.54 -13.26 -16.22
CA LEU A 244 37.46 -14.37 -15.95
C LEU A 244 37.93 -15.06 -17.24
N SER A 245 37.06 -15.23 -18.22
CA SER A 245 37.40 -15.85 -19.52
C SER A 245 38.41 -15.03 -20.33
N GLN A 246 38.33 -13.70 -20.26
CA GLN A 246 39.29 -12.82 -20.93
C GLN A 246 40.61 -12.69 -20.18
N SER A 247 40.59 -12.91 -18.86
CA SER A 247 41.80 -12.86 -18.01
C SER A 247 42.67 -14.11 -18.16
N GLY A 248 42.11 -15.20 -18.67
CA GLY A 248 42.79 -16.48 -18.87
C GLY A 248 43.25 -16.76 -20.31
N SER A 249 43.11 -15.79 -21.22
CA SER A 249 43.68 -15.81 -22.58
C SER A 249 44.90 -14.91 -22.66
#